data_AF-A0A517TL45-F1
#
_entry.id   AF-A0A517TL45-F1
#
_cell.length_a   1.000
_cell.length_b   1.000
_cell.length_c   1.000
_cell.angle_alpha   90.00
_cell.angle_beta   90.00
_cell.angle_gamma   90.00
#
_symmetry.space_group_name_H-M   'P 1'
#
loop_
_entity.id
_entity.type
_entity.pdbx_description
1 polymer ?
#
loop_
_entity_poly.entity_id
_entity_poly.type
_entity_poly.pdbx_seq_one_letter_code
_entity_poly.pdbx_strand_id
1 'polypeptide(L)'
;MLLMVGATVLGIVIVFFSNRITRTPPAIPVTPVAPPDTAAGAEEDFSDTLPGVEDSEIEDVEVESFLETLSEVAADTNLIADRASAEAPAARKGDPRGVGGSGTGRSNSREPRREIRFEPESFDEYARWFDAAGLEIGVLGSDNVVYYATKLSTATPEVRTGQPGEDQRLYFNSTGGPLHALDRRLAQKAGILDKGPLVLQFCSPATQQQLLSMEFEKADGKPKTDIARTVFRVTKSGGRFGFEIESQQYYR
;
A
#
# COMPACT_ATOMS: atom_id res chain seq x y z
N MET A 1 -40.73 -36.22 16.07
CA MET A 1 -39.31 -35.91 16.34
C MET A 1 -38.36 -36.49 15.29
N LEU A 2 -38.43 -37.80 14.97
CA LEU A 2 -37.52 -38.43 13.99
C LEU A 2 -37.55 -37.80 12.58
N LEU A 3 -38.75 -37.42 12.09
CA LEU A 3 -38.91 -36.74 10.79
C LEU A 3 -38.26 -35.35 10.74
N MET A 4 -38.26 -34.62 11.86
CA MET A 4 -37.69 -33.27 11.90
C MET A 4 -36.16 -33.34 11.91
N VAL A 5 -35.59 -34.29 12.66
CA VAL A 5 -34.14 -34.55 12.68
C VAL A 5 -33.65 -35.04 11.31
N GLY A 6 -34.44 -35.89 10.63
CA GLY A 6 -34.12 -36.37 9.28
C GLY A 6 -34.03 -35.24 8.25
N ALA A 7 -34.95 -34.26 8.30
CA ALA A 7 -34.94 -33.11 7.39
C ALA A 7 -33.71 -32.20 7.64
N THR A 8 -33.33 -31.99 8.89
CA THR A 8 -32.17 -31.15 9.25
C THR A 8 -30.86 -31.79 8.80
N VAL A 9 -30.69 -33.09 9.00
CA VAL A 9 -29.47 -33.81 8.58
C VAL A 9 -29.36 -33.83 7.04
N LEU A 10 -30.48 -34.03 6.33
CA LEU A 10 -30.49 -34.00 4.87
C LEU A 10 -30.08 -32.62 4.32
N GLY A 11 -30.54 -31.53 4.95
CA GLY A 11 -30.17 -30.17 4.56
C GLY A 11 -28.65 -29.91 4.68
N ILE A 12 -28.03 -30.36 5.77
CA ILE A 12 -26.59 -30.21 5.99
C ILE A 12 -25.78 -31.00 4.95
N VAL A 13 -26.21 -32.21 4.61
CA VAL A 13 -25.54 -33.04 3.59
C VAL A 13 -25.58 -32.38 2.21
N ILE A 14 -26.70 -31.75 1.83
CA ILE A 14 -26.84 -31.05 0.55
C ILE A 14 -25.92 -29.82 0.47
N VAL A 15 -25.83 -29.04 1.55
CA VAL A 15 -24.92 -27.89 1.64
C VAL A 15 -23.46 -28.35 1.60
N PHE A 16 -23.12 -29.40 2.35
CA PHE A 16 -21.77 -29.96 2.39
C PHE A 16 -21.32 -30.46 1.01
N PHE A 17 -22.20 -31.13 0.26
CA PHE A 17 -21.87 -31.60 -1.09
C PHE A 17 -21.84 -30.48 -2.13
N SER A 18 -22.69 -29.45 -2.00
CA SER A 18 -22.68 -28.31 -2.93
C SER A 18 -21.43 -27.46 -2.78
N ASN A 19 -20.92 -27.28 -1.56
CA ASN A 19 -19.68 -26.53 -1.33
C ASN A 19 -18.42 -27.29 -1.75
N ARG A 20 -18.49 -28.61 -1.95
CA ARG A 20 -17.34 -29.43 -2.37
C ARG A 20 -17.08 -29.40 -3.88
N ILE A 21 -18.02 -28.87 -4.66
CA ILE A 21 -17.89 -28.74 -6.12
C ILE A 21 -17.37 -27.32 -6.43
N THR A 22 -16.09 -27.09 -6.13
CA THR A 22 -15.39 -25.86 -6.51
C THR A 22 -15.08 -25.94 -8.00
N ARG A 23 -15.68 -25.05 -8.80
CA ARG A 23 -15.36 -24.91 -10.22
C ARG A 23 -13.99 -24.26 -10.38
N THR A 24 -13.00 -25.00 -10.85
CA THR A 24 -11.73 -24.43 -11.31
C THR A 24 -12.02 -23.48 -12.48
N PRO A 25 -11.62 -22.20 -12.43
CA PRO A 25 -11.79 -21.30 -13.57
C PRO A 25 -10.96 -21.82 -14.77
N PRO A 26 -11.48 -21.73 -16.01
CA PRO A 26 -10.73 -22.17 -17.18
C PRO A 26 -9.50 -21.29 -17.39
N ALA A 27 -8.35 -21.93 -17.63
CA ALA A 27 -7.10 -21.25 -17.93
C ALA A 27 -7.25 -20.39 -19.20
N ILE A 28 -6.94 -19.10 -19.08
CA ILE A 28 -6.89 -18.17 -20.21
C ILE A 28 -5.68 -18.57 -21.06
N PRO A 29 -5.86 -18.91 -22.36
CA PRO A 29 -4.74 -19.25 -23.21
C PRO A 29 -3.90 -18.00 -23.47
N VAL A 30 -2.69 -17.99 -22.91
CA VAL A 30 -1.67 -17.01 -23.29
C VAL A 30 -1.17 -17.34 -24.70
N THR A 31 -1.50 -16.48 -25.66
CA THR A 31 -0.86 -16.51 -26.99
C THR A 31 0.55 -15.94 -26.85
N PRO A 32 1.63 -16.72 -27.05
CA PRO A 32 2.95 -16.15 -27.13
C PRO A 32 3.02 -15.28 -28.40
N VAL A 33 3.23 -13.97 -28.22
CA VAL A 33 3.63 -13.09 -29.31
C VAL A 33 5.07 -13.44 -29.65
N ALA A 34 5.30 -13.94 -30.86
CA ALA A 34 6.63 -14.24 -31.37
C ALA A 34 7.50 -12.97 -31.39
N PRO A 35 8.74 -13.01 -30.87
CA PRO A 35 9.70 -11.94 -31.10
C PRO A 35 10.10 -11.93 -32.59
N PRO A 36 10.31 -10.73 -33.18
CA PRO A 36 10.74 -10.62 -34.57
C PRO A 36 12.15 -11.20 -34.75
N ASP A 37 12.33 -11.89 -35.87
CA ASP A 37 13.55 -12.55 -36.30
C ASP A 37 14.80 -11.67 -36.13
N THR A 38 15.73 -12.13 -35.30
CA THR A 38 17.13 -11.74 -35.43
C THR A 38 17.96 -13.01 -35.33
N ALA A 39 18.23 -13.61 -36.48
CA ALA A 39 19.27 -14.61 -36.62
C ALA A 39 20.64 -13.95 -36.44
N ALA A 40 21.42 -14.41 -35.46
CA ALA A 40 22.81 -14.83 -35.62
C ALA A 40 23.55 -14.87 -34.26
N GLY A 41 23.75 -16.09 -33.75
CA GLY A 41 25.00 -16.58 -33.16
C GLY A 41 25.58 -15.88 -31.92
N ALA A 42 25.50 -16.57 -30.79
CA ALA A 42 26.64 -16.85 -29.91
C ALA A 42 26.13 -17.62 -28.68
N GLU A 43 26.23 -18.94 -28.74
CA GLU A 43 26.19 -19.78 -27.56
C GLU A 43 27.61 -19.74 -27.00
N GLU A 44 27.81 -19.38 -25.73
CA GLU A 44 28.89 -19.90 -24.86
C GLU A 44 28.47 -19.76 -23.39
N ASP A 45 28.17 -20.93 -22.82
CA ASP A 45 28.72 -21.49 -21.57
C ASP A 45 29.18 -20.51 -20.46
N PHE A 46 28.41 -20.47 -19.37
CA PHE A 46 28.91 -20.05 -18.05
C PHE A 46 28.42 -21.04 -16.99
N SER A 47 28.92 -22.28 -17.11
CA SER A 47 29.10 -23.18 -15.97
C SER A 47 30.23 -22.68 -15.06
N ASP A 48 30.00 -22.75 -13.75
CA ASP A 48 30.97 -22.71 -12.65
C ASP A 48 31.80 -21.44 -12.40
N THR A 49 31.42 -20.68 -11.36
CA THR A 49 32.23 -20.54 -10.12
C THR A 49 31.55 -19.61 -9.12
N LEU A 50 30.92 -20.17 -8.08
CA LEU A 50 30.67 -19.46 -6.82
C LEU A 50 31.42 -20.18 -5.71
N PRO A 51 32.51 -19.61 -5.17
CA PRO A 51 33.10 -20.09 -3.93
C PRO A 51 32.61 -19.28 -2.74
N GLY A 52 31.83 -19.97 -1.90
CA GLY A 52 31.73 -19.92 -0.43
C GLY A 52 31.88 -18.61 0.34
N VAL A 53 30.83 -18.28 1.13
CA VAL A 53 30.86 -17.96 2.57
C VAL A 53 29.49 -18.40 3.12
N GLU A 54 29.36 -19.62 3.62
CA GLU A 54 29.50 -20.04 5.02
C GLU A 54 28.29 -19.67 5.90
N ASP A 55 27.81 -20.70 6.58
CA ASP A 55 26.62 -20.77 7.41
C ASP A 55 26.57 -19.67 8.48
N SER A 56 25.42 -19.01 8.55
CA SER A 56 24.95 -18.39 9.78
C SER A 56 23.54 -18.92 9.99
N GLU A 57 23.39 -19.80 10.98
CA GLU A 57 22.12 -20.24 11.56
C GLU A 57 21.26 -18.99 11.81
N ILE A 58 20.26 -18.77 10.96
CA ILE A 58 19.18 -17.84 11.24
C ILE A 58 18.17 -18.65 12.05
N GLU A 59 18.07 -18.34 13.33
CA GLU A 59 17.01 -18.84 14.21
C GLU A 59 15.65 -18.60 13.56
N ASP A 60 14.92 -19.69 13.30
CA ASP A 60 13.55 -19.69 12.80
C ASP A 60 12.62 -19.02 13.82
N VAL A 61 12.44 -17.71 13.72
CA VAL A 61 11.45 -16.96 14.49
C VAL A 61 10.20 -16.74 13.63
N GLU A 62 9.19 -17.59 13.86
CA GLU A 62 7.74 -17.38 13.70
C GLU A 62 7.23 -16.59 12.46
N VAL A 63 7.76 -16.90 11.27
CA VAL A 63 7.23 -16.40 9.98
C VAL A 63 5.77 -16.84 9.75
N GLU A 64 5.34 -17.94 10.38
CA GLU A 64 3.99 -18.49 10.23
C GLU A 64 2.90 -17.59 10.82
N SER A 65 3.15 -16.95 11.98
CA SER A 65 2.16 -16.05 12.62
C SER A 65 1.88 -14.79 11.79
N PHE A 66 2.91 -14.30 11.08
CA PHE A 66 2.82 -13.13 10.21
C PHE A 66 2.09 -13.46 8.91
N LEU A 67 2.37 -14.62 8.31
CA LEU A 67 1.71 -15.07 7.08
C LEU A 67 0.24 -15.44 7.31
N GLU A 68 -0.11 -16.02 8.46
CA GLU A 68 -1.49 -16.35 8.81
C GLU A 68 -2.33 -15.08 9.02
N THR A 69 -1.76 -14.06 9.67
CA THR A 69 -2.41 -12.75 9.84
C THR A 69 -2.58 -11.99 8.50
N LEU A 70 -1.62 -12.12 7.58
CA LEU A 70 -1.73 -11.52 6.23
C LEU A 70 -2.77 -12.22 5.36
N SER A 71 -2.91 -13.54 5.50
CA SER A 71 -3.86 -14.36 4.74
C SER A 71 -5.32 -14.06 5.12
N GLU A 72 -5.60 -13.90 6.42
CA GLU A 72 -6.96 -13.61 6.90
C GLU A 72 -7.47 -12.22 6.46
N VAL A 73 -6.58 -11.22 6.35
CA VAL A 73 -6.95 -9.87 5.90
C VAL A 73 -7.14 -9.79 4.37
N ALA A 74 -6.46 -10.64 3.60
CA ALA A 74 -6.55 -10.66 2.13
C ALA A 74 -7.88 -11.23 1.61
N ALA A 75 -8.60 -12.01 2.41
CA ALA A 75 -9.89 -12.58 2.01
C ALA A 75 -11.01 -11.52 1.97
N ASP A 76 -10.91 -10.48 2.80
CA ASP A 76 -11.95 -9.45 2.95
C ASP A 76 -11.78 -8.25 1.99
N THR A 77 -10.60 -8.06 1.40
CA THR A 77 -10.29 -6.90 0.54
C THR A 77 -10.93 -6.98 -0.85
N ASN A 78 -11.21 -8.19 -1.36
CA ASN A 78 -11.75 -8.37 -2.71
C ASN A 78 -13.19 -7.86 -2.88
N LEU A 79 -13.97 -7.75 -1.80
CA LEU A 79 -15.34 -7.23 -1.86
C LEU A 79 -15.41 -5.70 -1.65
N ILE A 80 -14.36 -5.10 -1.07
CA ILE A 80 -14.33 -3.67 -0.75
C ILE A 80 -13.83 -2.83 -1.94
N ALA A 81 -12.89 -3.35 -2.73
CA ALA A 81 -12.33 -2.64 -3.89
C ALA A 81 -13.37 -2.38 -5.00
N ASP A 82 -14.30 -3.32 -5.21
CA ASP A 82 -15.36 -3.20 -6.24
C ASP A 82 -16.49 -2.26 -5.78
N ARG A 83 -16.79 -2.25 -4.47
CA ARG A 83 -17.82 -1.37 -3.90
C ARG A 83 -17.36 0.09 -3.74
N ALA A 84 -16.07 0.32 -3.45
CA ALA A 84 -15.51 1.67 -3.36
C ALA A 84 -15.51 2.43 -4.71
N SER A 85 -15.56 1.72 -5.84
CA SER A 85 -15.72 2.34 -7.17
C SER A 85 -17.17 2.61 -7.57
N ALA A 86 -18.14 1.93 -6.95
CA ALA A 86 -19.53 1.94 -7.43
C ALA A 86 -20.45 2.95 -6.73
N GLU A 87 -20.10 3.49 -5.56
CA GLU A 87 -21.00 4.34 -4.75
C GLU A 87 -20.37 5.67 -4.28
N ALA A 88 -19.40 6.23 -4.99
CA ALA A 88 -18.95 7.60 -4.71
C ALA A 88 -19.98 8.62 -5.28
N PRO A 89 -20.68 9.42 -4.45
CA PRO A 89 -21.47 10.53 -4.95
C PRO A 89 -20.52 11.49 -5.66
N ALA A 90 -20.99 12.09 -6.76
CA ALA A 90 -20.22 12.94 -7.66
C ALA A 90 -19.50 14.11 -6.95
N ALA A 91 -18.34 13.84 -6.35
CA ALA A 91 -17.40 14.84 -5.87
C ALA A 91 -16.61 15.38 -7.06
N ARG A 92 -17.28 16.17 -7.90
CA ARG A 92 -16.61 17.09 -8.82
C ARG A 92 -16.04 18.25 -8.02
N LYS A 93 -14.94 18.01 -7.30
CA LYS A 93 -14.05 19.07 -6.78
C LYS A 93 -12.70 18.46 -6.46
N GLY A 94 -11.67 18.90 -7.20
CA GLY A 94 -10.24 18.65 -7.01
C GLY A 94 -9.84 17.46 -6.14
N ASP A 95 -9.44 16.37 -6.78
CA ASP A 95 -8.66 15.30 -6.16
C ASP A 95 -7.38 15.89 -5.53
N PRO A 96 -7.18 15.81 -4.19
CA PRO A 96 -6.19 16.60 -3.48
C PRO A 96 -4.77 16.00 -3.51
N ARG A 97 -4.42 15.18 -4.52
CA ARG A 97 -3.11 14.50 -4.63
C ARG A 97 -1.90 15.45 -4.79
N GLY A 98 -2.05 16.75 -4.55
CA GLY A 98 -0.97 17.72 -4.42
C GLY A 98 -1.36 18.99 -3.67
N VAL A 99 -0.32 19.64 -3.12
CA VAL A 99 -0.27 21.04 -2.65
C VAL A 99 -1.18 21.92 -3.49
N GLY A 100 -2.08 22.64 -2.83
CA GLY A 100 -3.14 23.41 -3.47
C GLY A 100 -2.60 24.51 -4.37
N GLY A 101 -2.78 24.31 -5.67
CA GLY A 101 -2.79 25.35 -6.67
C GLY A 101 -4.21 25.83 -6.89
N SER A 102 -4.46 27.11 -6.61
CA SER A 102 -5.72 27.82 -6.87
C SER A 102 -6.22 27.59 -8.30
N GLY A 103 -7.53 27.44 -8.43
CA GLY A 103 -8.20 27.10 -9.68
C GLY A 103 -8.00 28.12 -10.79
N THR A 104 -7.36 27.67 -11.87
CA THR A 104 -7.65 28.12 -13.23
C THR A 104 -7.73 26.86 -14.10
N GLY A 105 -8.88 26.63 -14.73
CA GLY A 105 -9.24 25.40 -15.47
C GLY A 105 -8.46 25.18 -16.76
N ARG A 106 -7.13 25.15 -16.68
CA ARG A 106 -6.22 24.88 -17.80
C ARG A 106 -4.93 24.23 -17.30
N SER A 107 -5.06 23.07 -16.69
CA SER A 107 -3.92 22.22 -16.40
C SER A 107 -4.38 20.77 -16.48
N ASN A 108 -4.13 20.19 -17.64
CA ASN A 108 -3.98 18.76 -17.86
C ASN A 108 -2.63 18.27 -17.31
N SER A 109 -2.04 18.97 -16.32
CA SER A 109 -0.85 18.52 -15.60
C SER A 109 -1.24 17.31 -14.79
N ARG A 110 -0.81 16.15 -15.25
CA ARG A 110 -0.92 14.90 -14.50
C ARG A 110 0.02 15.02 -13.30
N GLU A 111 -0.54 14.96 -12.11
CA GLU A 111 0.27 14.90 -10.90
C GLU A 111 0.88 13.48 -10.79
N PRO A 112 2.19 13.35 -10.53
CA PRO A 112 2.83 12.05 -10.39
C PRO A 112 2.20 11.23 -9.26
N ARG A 113 2.02 9.93 -9.50
CA ARG A 113 1.63 8.99 -8.44
C ARG A 113 2.82 8.77 -7.52
N ARG A 114 2.66 8.99 -6.23
CA ARG A 114 3.74 8.78 -5.26
C ARG A 114 3.39 7.67 -4.31
N GLU A 115 4.37 6.85 -3.99
CA GLU A 115 4.28 5.77 -3.04
C GLU A 115 5.49 5.80 -2.11
N ILE A 116 5.27 5.38 -0.88
CA ILE A 116 6.31 5.21 0.12
C ILE A 116 6.40 3.73 0.50
N ARG A 117 7.62 3.23 0.68
CA ARG A 117 7.90 1.84 1.06
C ARG A 117 8.73 1.79 2.33
N PHE A 118 8.38 0.81 3.15
CA PHE A 118 9.05 0.47 4.39
C PHE A 118 9.40 -1.01 4.35
N GLU A 119 10.49 -1.37 5.01
CA GLU A 119 10.92 -2.75 5.20
C GLU A 119 11.10 -3.01 6.70
N PRO A 120 10.01 -2.94 7.50
CA PRO A 120 10.09 -3.15 8.94
C PRO A 120 10.15 -4.66 9.26
N GLU A 121 10.89 -5.05 10.30
CA GLU A 121 10.93 -6.43 10.77
C GLU A 121 9.73 -6.76 11.68
N SER A 122 9.08 -5.73 12.25
CA SER A 122 7.97 -5.87 13.17
C SER A 122 7.00 -4.68 13.12
N PHE A 123 5.80 -4.85 13.67
CA PHE A 123 4.82 -3.76 13.78
C PHE A 123 5.33 -2.58 14.63
N ASP A 124 6.01 -2.86 15.75
CA ASP A 124 6.56 -1.81 16.60
C ASP A 124 7.70 -1.07 15.90
N GLU A 125 8.49 -1.77 15.10
CA GLU A 125 9.46 -1.12 14.24
C GLU A 125 8.80 -0.26 13.16
N TYR A 126 7.74 -0.76 12.52
CA TYR A 126 6.99 0.03 11.54
C TYR A 126 6.51 1.35 12.12
N ALA A 127 5.95 1.35 13.33
CA ALA A 127 5.53 2.55 14.03
C ALA A 127 6.70 3.53 14.29
N ARG A 128 7.89 3.00 14.65
CA ARG A 128 9.12 3.81 14.81
C ARG A 128 9.59 4.42 13.49
N TRP A 129 9.56 3.65 12.39
CA TRP A 129 9.92 4.15 11.07
C TRP A 129 8.96 5.25 10.63
N PHE A 130 7.68 5.08 10.89
CA PHE A 130 6.64 6.05 10.55
C PHE A 130 6.83 7.39 11.29
N ASP A 131 7.07 7.33 12.61
CA ASP A 131 7.35 8.53 13.42
C ASP A 131 8.66 9.20 13.01
N ALA A 132 9.73 8.42 12.77
CA ALA A 132 11.02 8.96 12.40
C ALA A 132 11.06 9.53 10.98
N ALA A 133 10.25 8.99 10.07
CA ALA A 133 9.99 9.56 8.75
C ALA A 133 9.15 10.84 8.81
N GLY A 134 8.64 11.22 9.99
CA GLY A 134 7.79 12.40 10.17
C GLY A 134 6.46 12.25 9.43
N LEU A 135 5.88 11.05 9.49
CA LEU A 135 4.56 10.78 8.94
C LEU A 135 3.48 10.77 10.02
N GLU A 136 2.26 11.03 9.59
CA GLU A 136 1.06 11.00 10.43
C GLU A 136 0.02 10.10 9.77
N ILE A 137 -0.65 9.25 10.54
CA ILE A 137 -1.72 8.42 9.99
C ILE A 137 -3.02 9.22 10.05
N GLY A 138 -3.74 9.30 8.94
CA GLY A 138 -4.98 10.05 8.83
C GLY A 138 -6.14 9.14 8.46
N VAL A 139 -7.27 9.29 9.13
CA VAL A 139 -8.53 8.62 8.77
C VAL A 139 -9.55 9.68 8.39
N LEU A 140 -10.11 9.55 7.19
CA LEU A 140 -11.23 10.39 6.78
C LEU A 140 -12.51 9.85 7.41
N GLY A 141 -13.07 10.62 8.34
CA GLY A 141 -14.28 10.30 9.05
C GLY A 141 -15.54 10.48 8.19
N SER A 142 -16.57 9.70 8.50
CA SER A 142 -17.91 9.86 7.90
C SER A 142 -18.60 11.18 8.27
N ASP A 143 -18.10 11.86 9.29
CA ASP A 143 -18.50 13.19 9.77
C ASP A 143 -17.84 14.34 8.99
N ASN A 144 -17.12 14.03 7.90
CA ASN A 144 -16.37 14.99 7.11
C ASN A 144 -15.31 15.73 7.97
N VAL A 145 -14.64 14.98 8.85
CA VAL A 145 -13.48 15.40 9.64
C VAL A 145 -12.33 14.46 9.31
N VAL A 146 -11.10 14.97 9.26
CA VAL A 146 -9.90 14.13 9.19
C VAL A 146 -9.33 13.97 10.59
N TYR A 147 -9.17 12.73 11.02
CA TYR A 147 -8.55 12.37 12.29
C TYR A 147 -7.10 11.99 12.01
N TYR A 148 -6.16 12.71 12.61
CA TYR A 148 -4.73 12.47 12.46
C TYR A 148 -4.18 11.90 13.75
N ALA A 149 -3.27 10.93 13.64
CA ALA A 149 -2.51 10.43 14.76
C ALA A 149 -0.99 10.49 14.50
N THR A 150 -0.27 10.89 15.54
CA THR A 150 1.20 11.05 15.56
C THR A 150 1.78 10.34 16.76
N LYS A 151 3.11 10.20 16.81
CA LYS A 151 3.81 9.48 17.89
C LYS A 151 3.30 8.04 18.03
N LEU A 152 3.12 7.37 16.91
CA LEU A 152 2.49 6.05 16.79
C LEU A 152 3.33 4.95 17.45
N SER A 153 4.63 5.17 17.64
CA SER A 153 5.52 4.27 18.37
C SER A 153 5.26 4.28 19.88
N THR A 154 4.60 5.31 20.42
CA THR A 154 4.25 5.40 21.85
C THR A 154 3.06 4.50 22.20
N ALA A 155 2.85 4.24 23.49
CA ALA A 155 1.71 3.43 23.96
C ALA A 155 0.36 4.11 23.68
N THR A 156 0.32 5.43 23.78
CA THR A 156 -0.86 6.28 23.56
C THR A 156 -0.54 7.34 22.50
N PRO A 157 -0.82 7.07 21.21
CA PRO A 157 -0.58 8.05 20.14
C PRO A 157 -1.34 9.36 20.38
N GLU A 158 -0.78 10.47 19.91
CA GLU A 158 -1.43 11.77 19.99
C GLU A 158 -2.40 11.93 18.82
N VAL A 159 -3.64 12.29 19.11
CA VAL A 159 -4.70 12.45 18.10
C VAL A 159 -5.12 13.91 17.99
N ARG A 160 -5.27 14.39 16.75
CA ARG A 160 -5.83 15.71 16.44
C ARG A 160 -6.83 15.60 15.30
N THR A 161 -7.71 16.58 15.17
CA THR A 161 -8.67 16.66 14.06
C THR A 161 -8.34 17.83 13.14
N GLY A 162 -8.84 17.77 11.91
CA GLY A 162 -8.76 18.85 10.94
C GLY A 162 -9.88 18.76 9.91
N GLN A 163 -10.09 19.84 9.16
CA GLN A 163 -11.12 19.86 8.13
C GLN A 163 -10.58 19.26 6.82
N PRO A 164 -11.38 18.43 6.12
CA PRO A 164 -11.03 17.95 4.79
C PRO A 164 -10.79 19.11 3.83
N GLY A 165 -9.65 19.10 3.14
CA GLY A 165 -9.30 20.12 2.14
C GLY A 165 -8.54 21.35 2.67
N GLU A 166 -8.47 21.55 3.99
CA GLU A 166 -7.53 22.53 4.58
C GLU A 166 -6.11 21.98 4.60
N ASP A 167 -5.96 20.67 4.80
CA ASP A 167 -4.67 20.00 4.75
C ASP A 167 -4.28 19.68 3.30
N GLN A 168 -3.31 20.44 2.79
CA GLN A 168 -2.76 20.30 1.44
C GLN A 168 -1.41 19.58 1.42
N ARG A 169 -1.06 18.91 2.52
CA ARG A 169 0.20 18.19 2.60
C ARG A 169 0.21 16.99 1.66
N LEU A 170 1.41 16.59 1.25
CA LEU A 170 1.61 15.34 0.52
C LEU A 170 1.10 14.19 1.39
N TYR A 171 0.29 13.33 0.79
CA TYR A 171 -0.16 12.09 1.40
C TYR A 171 0.05 10.90 0.47
N PHE A 172 0.14 9.73 1.07
CA PHE A 172 0.19 8.45 0.38
C PHE A 172 -1.05 7.63 0.70
N ASN A 173 -1.46 6.80 -0.27
CA ASN A 173 -2.52 5.84 -0.10
C ASN A 173 -1.94 4.43 -0.22
N SER A 174 -1.97 3.67 0.86
CA SER A 174 -1.50 2.29 0.90
C SER A 174 -2.55 1.26 0.50
N THR A 175 -3.79 1.68 0.20
CA THR A 175 -4.90 0.77 -0.15
C THR A 175 -4.52 -0.17 -1.29
N GLY A 176 -4.68 -1.48 -1.05
CA GLY A 176 -4.32 -2.53 -2.01
C GLY A 176 -2.81 -2.87 -2.05
N GLY A 177 -1.98 -2.19 -1.27
CA GLY A 177 -0.55 -2.47 -1.12
C GLY A 177 -0.21 -3.22 0.18
N PRO A 178 1.06 -3.64 0.33
CA PRO A 178 1.52 -4.42 1.48
C PRO A 178 1.43 -3.67 2.82
N LEU A 179 1.47 -2.33 2.78
CA LEU A 179 1.40 -1.49 3.98
C LEU A 179 -0.04 -1.29 4.49
N HIS A 180 -1.05 -1.65 3.71
CA HIS A 180 -2.45 -1.35 4.05
C HIS A 180 -2.86 -1.90 5.41
N ALA A 181 -2.55 -3.17 5.68
CA ALA A 181 -2.88 -3.81 6.94
C ALA A 181 -2.17 -3.16 8.12
N LEU A 182 -0.89 -2.80 7.95
CA LEU A 182 -0.10 -2.13 8.97
C LEU A 182 -0.62 -0.72 9.28
N ASP A 183 -0.98 0.05 8.25
CA ASP A 183 -1.58 1.38 8.40
C ASP A 183 -2.91 1.35 9.15
N ARG A 184 -3.77 0.38 8.81
CA ARG A 184 -5.02 0.18 9.54
C ARG A 184 -4.76 -0.19 10.99
N ARG A 185 -3.76 -1.03 11.26
CA ARG A 185 -3.37 -1.40 12.63
C ARG A 185 -2.82 -0.20 13.41
N LEU A 186 -2.07 0.71 12.77
CA LEU A 186 -1.66 1.98 13.39
C LEU A 186 -2.86 2.87 13.72
N ALA A 187 -3.80 3.03 12.77
CA ALA A 187 -5.03 3.78 13.00
C ALA A 187 -5.90 3.16 14.11
N GLN A 188 -5.91 1.83 14.21
CA GLN A 188 -6.61 1.10 15.28
C GLN A 188 -5.95 1.35 16.63
N LYS A 189 -4.61 1.27 16.71
CA LYS A 189 -3.84 1.58 17.93
C LYS A 189 -4.10 3.01 18.40
N ALA A 190 -4.23 3.95 17.47
CA ALA A 190 -4.57 5.34 17.78
C ALA A 190 -6.06 5.58 18.10
N GLY A 191 -6.93 4.57 17.98
CA GLY A 191 -8.35 4.69 18.28
C GLY A 191 -9.15 5.53 17.27
N ILE A 192 -8.65 5.65 16.03
CA ILE A 192 -9.28 6.46 14.98
C ILE A 192 -9.77 5.63 13.77
N LEU A 193 -9.50 4.33 13.73
CA LEU A 193 -9.92 3.46 12.62
C LEU A 193 -11.45 3.34 12.50
N ASP A 194 -12.19 3.50 13.60
CA ASP A 194 -13.66 3.44 13.63
C ASP A 194 -14.33 4.66 12.97
N LYS A 195 -13.58 5.73 12.69
CA LYS A 195 -14.12 6.97 12.12
C LYS A 195 -14.46 6.83 10.64
N GLY A 196 -13.73 6.00 9.90
CA GLY A 196 -13.99 5.76 8.49
C GLY A 196 -13.05 4.73 7.84
N PRO A 197 -13.39 4.29 6.62
CA PRO A 197 -12.66 3.23 5.93
C PRO A 197 -11.38 3.70 5.23
N LEU A 198 -11.26 5.00 4.93
CA LEU A 198 -10.14 5.54 4.18
C LEU A 198 -9.01 5.96 5.12
N VAL A 199 -7.91 5.23 5.06
CA VAL A 199 -6.67 5.50 5.81
C VAL A 199 -5.61 6.03 4.85
N LEU A 200 -4.98 7.15 5.21
CA LEU A 200 -3.96 7.84 4.43
C LEU A 200 -2.74 8.12 5.31
N GLN A 201 -1.56 8.23 4.69
CA GLN A 201 -0.32 8.57 5.37
C GLN A 201 0.06 10.01 4.98
N PHE A 202 0.08 10.94 5.92
CA PHE A 202 0.38 12.35 5.69
C PHE A 202 1.82 12.67 6.03
N CYS A 203 2.51 13.41 5.15
CA CYS A 203 3.85 13.91 5.44
C CYS A 203 3.81 15.13 6.35
N SER A 204 4.77 15.23 7.28
CA SER A 204 5.09 16.53 7.88
C SER A 204 5.55 17.52 6.80
N PRO A 205 5.42 18.84 7.02
CA PRO A 205 5.90 19.85 6.07
C PRO A 205 7.38 19.69 5.73
N ALA A 206 8.21 19.31 6.70
CA ALA A 206 9.64 19.06 6.52
C ALA A 206 9.89 17.83 5.63
N THR A 207 9.24 16.71 5.94
CA THR A 207 9.33 15.48 5.14
C THR A 207 8.86 15.72 3.71
N GLN A 208 7.74 16.40 3.53
CA GLN A 208 7.21 16.72 2.21
C GLN A 208 8.22 17.51 1.38
N GLN A 209 8.80 18.57 1.95
CA GLN A 209 9.80 19.38 1.24
C GLN A 209 10.99 18.52 0.83
N GLN A 210 11.47 17.66 1.74
CA GLN A 210 12.58 16.75 1.45
C GLN A 210 12.26 15.79 0.28
N LEU A 211 11.10 15.11 0.33
CA LEU A 211 10.68 14.16 -0.70
C LEU A 211 10.52 14.82 -2.07
N LEU A 212 9.89 15.99 -2.11
CA LEU A 212 9.68 16.74 -3.36
C LEU A 212 11.00 17.25 -3.96
N SER A 213 11.94 17.72 -3.12
CA SER A 213 13.27 18.11 -3.58
C SER A 213 14.02 16.93 -4.20
N MET A 214 14.04 15.77 -3.53
CA MET A 214 14.69 14.58 -4.07
C MET A 214 14.04 14.12 -5.39
N GLU A 215 12.71 14.17 -5.49
CA GLU A 215 12.00 13.81 -6.73
C GLU A 215 12.41 14.71 -7.89
N PHE A 216 12.52 16.02 -7.63
CA PHE A 216 12.93 17.01 -8.62
C PHE A 216 14.41 16.85 -9.00
N GLU A 217 15.29 16.64 -8.03
CA GLU A 217 16.72 16.37 -8.28
C GLU A 217 16.90 15.11 -9.15
N LYS A 218 16.17 14.04 -8.85
CA LYS A 218 16.21 12.79 -9.64
C LYS A 218 15.67 12.96 -11.06
N ALA A 219 14.74 13.88 -11.26
CA ALA A 219 14.15 14.17 -12.56
C ALA A 219 15.13 14.83 -13.55
N ASP A 220 16.26 15.35 -13.06
CA ASP A 220 17.37 15.91 -13.86
C ASP A 220 16.88 16.91 -14.93
N GLY A 221 16.10 17.90 -14.49
CA GLY A 221 15.59 18.97 -15.36
C GLY A 221 14.36 18.62 -16.20
N LYS A 222 13.85 17.38 -16.13
CA LYS A 222 12.55 17.03 -16.72
C LYS A 222 11.41 17.73 -15.97
N PRO A 223 10.35 18.16 -16.66
CA PRO A 223 9.22 18.79 -16.00
C PRO A 223 8.47 17.76 -15.14
N LYS A 224 7.95 18.21 -14.00
CA LYS A 224 7.18 17.38 -13.06
C LYS A 224 6.02 16.63 -13.72
N THR A 225 5.43 17.21 -14.76
CA THR A 225 4.32 16.64 -15.53
C THR A 225 4.69 15.37 -16.29
N ASP A 226 5.97 15.13 -16.52
CA ASP A 226 6.46 13.95 -17.24
C ASP A 226 6.68 12.78 -16.28
N ILE A 227 6.71 13.03 -14.97
CA ILE A 227 6.84 11.99 -13.94
C ILE A 227 5.48 11.30 -13.80
N ALA A 228 5.44 10.00 -14.08
CA ALA A 228 4.25 9.19 -13.94
C ALA A 228 4.13 8.60 -12.53
N ARG A 229 5.24 8.10 -11.98
CA ARG A 229 5.28 7.47 -10.65
C ARG A 229 6.63 7.66 -9.99
N THR A 230 6.64 7.93 -8.69
CA THR A 230 7.83 7.96 -7.84
C THR A 230 7.62 7.06 -6.63
N VAL A 231 8.56 6.15 -6.39
CA VAL A 231 8.57 5.27 -5.22
C VAL A 231 9.71 5.70 -4.32
N PHE A 232 9.36 6.21 -3.14
CA PHE A 232 10.30 6.54 -2.08
C PHE A 232 10.48 5.35 -1.17
N ARG A 233 11.72 4.97 -0.90
CA ARG A 233 12.05 3.97 0.10
C ARG A 233 12.59 4.67 1.34
N VAL A 234 12.03 4.33 2.49
CA VAL A 234 12.58 4.73 3.78
C VAL A 234 13.74 3.80 4.10
N THR A 235 14.90 4.37 4.44
CA THR A 235 16.09 3.58 4.78
C THR A 235 16.48 3.82 6.23
N LYS A 236 17.09 2.80 6.84
CA LYS A 236 17.62 2.86 8.19
C LYS A 236 19.11 2.54 8.15
N SER A 237 19.96 3.49 8.54
CA SER A 237 21.42 3.30 8.58
C SER A 237 22.01 3.90 9.85
N GLY A 238 22.73 3.10 10.63
CA GLY A 238 23.38 3.53 11.87
C GLY A 238 22.41 4.16 12.89
N GLY A 239 21.18 3.65 12.97
CA GLY A 239 20.13 4.19 13.86
C GLY A 239 19.48 5.49 13.39
N ARG A 240 19.84 6.00 12.20
CA ARG A 240 19.20 7.15 11.57
C ARG A 240 18.29 6.71 10.43
N PHE A 241 17.22 7.47 10.25
CA PHE A 241 16.27 7.29 9.16
C PHE A 241 16.60 8.23 8.02
N GLY A 242 16.46 7.73 6.80
CA GLY A 242 16.67 8.46 5.57
C GLY A 242 15.64 8.07 4.52
N PHE A 243 15.77 8.70 3.36
CA PHE A 243 14.93 8.44 2.22
C PHE A 243 15.79 8.29 0.98
N GLU A 244 15.39 7.40 0.09
CA GLU A 244 15.95 7.27 -1.24
C GLU A 244 14.85 7.06 -2.27
N ILE A 245 15.14 7.35 -3.54
CA ILE A 245 14.23 7.06 -4.63
C ILE A 245 14.59 5.70 -5.19
N GLU A 246 13.72 4.73 -4.94
CA GLU A 246 13.87 3.37 -5.46
C GLU A 246 13.59 3.32 -6.95
N SER A 247 12.52 3.99 -7.39
CA SER A 247 12.19 4.07 -8.81
C SER A 247 11.45 5.35 -9.15
N GLN A 248 11.74 5.88 -10.33
CA GLN A 248 11.02 7.00 -10.91
C GLN A 248 10.68 6.64 -12.37
N GLN A 249 9.39 6.59 -12.66
CA GLN A 249 8.85 6.26 -13.98
C GLN A 249 8.31 7.52 -14.63
N TYR A 250 8.52 7.63 -15.93
CA TYR A 250 8.06 8.75 -16.74
C TYR A 250 6.97 8.30 -17.70
N TYR A 251 6.11 9.23 -18.10
CA TYR A 251 5.22 9.00 -19.22
C TYR A 251 6.06 8.79 -20.49
N ARG A 252 5.67 7.79 -21.29
CA ARG A 252 6.25 7.55 -22.62
C ARG A 252 5.58 8.45 -23.67
#